data_AF-A0A3M1ZT97-F1
#
_entry.id   AF-A0A3M1ZT97-F1
#
_cell.length_a   1.000
_cell.length_b   1.000
_cell.length_c   1.000
_cell.angle_alpha   90.00
_cell.angle_beta   90.00
_cell.angle_gamma   90.00
#
_symmetry.space_group_name_H-M   'P 1'
#
loop_
_entity.id
_entity.type
_entity.pdbx_description
1 polymer ?
#
loop_
_entity_poly.entity_id
_entity_poly.type
_entity_poly.pdbx_seq_one_letter_code
_entity_poly.pdbx_strand_id
1 'polypeptide(L)'
;MTKPTTSTLEHNLGLWQKITESLQDVFDAHGVYATVALEVARSTGTTAVTGVVGLQGTYYDVWLCDENGRLRQTRWETSKSSFEPLIKAGKITYLEKLQQLPTDLFNSELWQLPRESILAIPLPYKGEY
;
A
#
# COMPACT_ATOMS: atom_id res chain seq x y z
N MET A 1 -2.41 0.36 -23.21
CA MET A 1 -3.29 0.02 -22.07
C MET A 1 -3.96 1.30 -21.59
N THR A 2 -5.30 1.31 -21.57
CA THR A 2 -6.11 2.42 -21.04
C THR A 2 -5.99 2.46 -19.53
N LYS A 3 -5.71 3.64 -18.94
CA LYS A 3 -5.66 3.80 -17.48
C LYS A 3 -7.03 3.43 -16.89
N PRO A 4 -7.09 2.61 -15.82
CA PRO A 4 -8.35 2.30 -15.17
C PRO A 4 -8.99 3.59 -14.65
N THR A 5 -10.28 3.77 -14.92
CA THR A 5 -11.10 4.86 -14.40
C THR A 5 -11.24 4.74 -12.88
N THR A 6 -11.36 5.88 -12.19
CA THR A 6 -11.49 5.95 -10.73
C THR A 6 -12.60 5.03 -10.20
N SER A 7 -13.73 4.92 -10.89
CA SER A 7 -14.83 4.02 -10.48
C SER A 7 -14.50 2.52 -10.58
N THR A 8 -13.61 2.13 -11.51
CA THR A 8 -13.12 0.75 -11.64
C THR A 8 -12.18 0.40 -10.50
N LEU A 9 -11.34 1.35 -10.10
CA LEU A 9 -10.48 1.21 -8.93
C LEU A 9 -11.30 1.11 -7.64
N GLU A 10 -12.31 1.96 -7.47
CA GLU A 10 -13.24 1.92 -6.33
C GLU A 10 -14.01 0.60 -6.22
N HIS A 11 -14.51 0.07 -7.34
CA HIS A 11 -15.21 -1.22 -7.35
C HIS A 11 -14.27 -2.38 -6.96
N ASN A 12 -13.07 -2.42 -7.55
CA ASN A 12 -12.08 -3.43 -7.23
C ASN A 12 -11.65 -3.33 -5.77
N LEU A 13 -11.46 -2.13 -5.24
CA LEU A 13 -11.15 -1.89 -3.82
C LEU A 13 -12.24 -2.44 -2.90
N GLY A 14 -13.52 -2.23 -3.21
CA GLY A 14 -14.62 -2.80 -2.43
C GLY A 14 -14.64 -4.33 -2.44
N LEU A 15 -14.22 -4.96 -3.55
CA LEU A 15 -14.07 -6.41 -3.63
C LEU A 15 -12.87 -6.90 -2.79
N TRP A 16 -11.71 -6.26 -2.94
CA TRP A 16 -10.50 -6.58 -2.15
C TRP A 16 -10.74 -6.41 -0.66
N GLN A 17 -11.49 -5.38 -0.26
CA GLN A 17 -11.93 -5.16 1.12
C GLN A 17 -12.72 -6.37 1.63
N LYS A 18 -13.81 -6.75 0.95
CA LYS A 18 -14.67 -7.85 1.41
C LYS A 18 -13.92 -9.18 1.48
N ILE A 19 -13.02 -9.42 0.54
CA ILE A 19 -12.16 -10.61 0.53
C ILE A 19 -11.19 -10.57 1.72
N THR A 20 -10.52 -9.45 1.96
CA THR A 20 -9.60 -9.29 3.10
C THR A 20 -10.31 -9.49 4.43
N GLU A 21 -11.46 -8.83 4.62
CA GLU A 21 -12.30 -8.98 5.81
C GLU A 21 -12.78 -10.42 6.01
N SER A 22 -13.12 -11.13 4.92
CA SER A 22 -13.59 -12.52 4.99
C SER A 22 -12.47 -13.52 5.25
N LEU A 23 -11.23 -13.19 4.87
CA LEU A 23 -10.09 -14.09 4.95
C LEU A 23 -9.21 -13.85 6.18
N GLN A 24 -9.31 -12.71 6.86
CA GLN A 24 -8.47 -12.35 8.00
C GLN A 24 -8.55 -13.36 9.17
N ASP A 25 -9.72 -14.00 9.36
CA ASP A 25 -9.94 -14.95 10.46
C ASP A 25 -9.49 -16.38 10.12
N VAL A 26 -9.16 -16.63 8.85
CA VAL A 26 -8.87 -17.97 8.31
C VAL A 26 -7.44 -18.09 7.78
N PHE A 27 -6.85 -16.97 7.32
CA PHE A 27 -5.54 -16.94 6.69
C PHE A 27 -4.57 -15.99 7.40
N ASP A 28 -3.29 -16.32 7.29
CA ASP A 28 -2.19 -15.43 7.65
C ASP A 28 -2.31 -14.11 6.87
N ALA A 29 -2.46 -12.99 7.59
CA ALA A 29 -2.65 -11.65 7.03
C ALA A 29 -1.59 -11.31 5.96
N HIS A 30 -0.37 -11.82 6.11
CA HIS A 30 0.73 -11.69 5.16
C HIS A 30 0.37 -12.15 3.74
N GLY A 31 -0.37 -13.27 3.61
CA GLY A 31 -0.80 -13.81 2.31
C GLY A 31 -1.83 -12.92 1.61
N VAL A 32 -2.69 -12.25 2.36
CA VAL A 32 -3.69 -11.32 1.83
C VAL A 32 -3.01 -10.07 1.27
N TYR A 33 -2.12 -9.44 2.03
CA TYR A 33 -1.40 -8.25 1.57
C TYR A 33 -0.53 -8.55 0.33
N ALA A 34 0.18 -9.69 0.32
CA ALA A 34 0.92 -10.17 -0.84
C ALA A 34 0.05 -10.28 -2.11
N THR A 35 -1.15 -10.85 -1.96
CA THR A 35 -2.10 -11.04 -3.06
C THR A 35 -2.66 -9.71 -3.55
N VAL A 36 -3.02 -8.79 -2.63
CA VAL A 36 -3.49 -7.45 -2.99
C VAL A 36 -2.43 -6.68 -3.77
N ALA A 37 -1.16 -6.71 -3.33
CA ALA A 37 -0.07 -6.07 -4.06
C ALA A 37 0.04 -6.62 -5.50
N LEU A 38 -0.01 -7.94 -5.66
CA LEU A 38 0.05 -8.58 -6.98
C LEU A 38 -1.07 -8.14 -7.91
N GLU A 39 -2.31 -8.17 -7.41
CA GLU A 39 -3.49 -7.92 -8.23
C GLU A 39 -3.68 -6.43 -8.55
N VAL A 40 -3.32 -5.54 -7.62
CA VAL A 40 -3.23 -4.11 -7.90
C VAL A 40 -2.17 -3.83 -8.96
N ALA A 41 -0.97 -4.41 -8.84
CA ALA A 41 0.09 -4.18 -9.82
C ALA A 41 -0.29 -4.64 -11.22
N ARG A 42 -0.88 -5.83 -11.34
CA ARG A 42 -1.36 -6.39 -12.61
C ARG A 42 -2.48 -5.58 -13.24
N SER A 43 -3.50 -5.21 -12.46
CA SER A 43 -4.69 -4.51 -12.98
C SER A 43 -4.39 -3.06 -13.38
N THR A 44 -3.40 -2.43 -12.75
CA THR A 44 -3.04 -1.03 -13.00
C THR A 44 -1.83 -0.87 -13.92
N GLY A 45 -1.03 -1.91 -14.10
CA GLY A 45 0.24 -1.82 -14.83
C GLY A 45 1.26 -0.91 -14.12
N THR A 46 1.17 -0.76 -12.80
CA THR A 46 2.10 0.03 -11.98
C THR A 46 2.66 -0.80 -10.84
N THR A 47 3.71 -0.29 -10.19
CA THR A 47 4.20 -0.86 -8.93
C THR A 47 3.16 -0.66 -7.83
N ALA A 48 2.78 -1.74 -7.15
CA ALA A 48 1.91 -1.71 -5.97
C ALA A 48 2.72 -1.91 -4.70
N VAL A 49 2.32 -1.22 -3.64
CA VAL A 49 2.90 -1.34 -2.31
C VAL A 49 1.77 -1.52 -1.30
N THR A 50 1.86 -2.58 -0.52
CA THR A 50 0.95 -2.82 0.62
C THR A 50 1.77 -2.98 1.88
N GLY A 51 1.31 -2.41 2.98
CA GLY A 51 1.98 -2.51 4.27
C GLY A 51 0.99 -2.85 5.38
N VAL A 52 1.43 -3.67 6.33
CA VAL A 52 0.73 -3.92 7.60
C VAL A 52 1.69 -3.60 8.73
N VAL A 53 1.20 -2.97 9.78
CA VAL A 53 2.02 -2.70 10.96
C VAL A 53 2.29 -4.02 11.71
N GLY A 54 3.55 -4.23 12.11
CA GLY A 54 3.94 -5.41 12.86
C GLY A 54 3.45 -5.37 14.31
N LEU A 55 3.53 -6.51 15.00
CA LEU A 55 2.98 -6.73 16.35
C LEU A 55 3.41 -5.70 17.42
N GLN A 56 4.57 -5.07 17.25
CA GLN A 56 5.10 -4.09 18.21
C GLN A 56 4.96 -2.63 17.76
N GLY A 57 4.37 -2.37 16.59
CA GLY A 57 4.19 -1.00 16.09
C GLY A 57 5.48 -0.29 15.67
N THR A 58 6.62 -0.98 15.65
CA THR A 58 7.94 -0.39 15.35
C THR A 58 8.34 -0.52 13.88
N TYR A 59 7.64 -1.35 13.13
CA TYR A 59 7.87 -1.55 11.71
C TYR A 59 6.57 -1.90 10.98
N TYR A 60 6.62 -1.80 9.65
CA TYR A 60 5.66 -2.34 8.72
C TYR A 60 6.27 -3.55 8.02
N ASP A 61 5.53 -4.66 7.91
CA ASP A 61 5.81 -5.67 6.90
C ASP A 61 5.22 -5.16 5.57
N VAL A 62 6.07 -5.11 4.53
CA VAL A 62 5.76 -4.43 3.27
C VAL A 62 5.97 -5.37 2.10
N TRP A 63 4.99 -5.41 1.21
CA TRP A 63 5.07 -6.12 -0.06
C TRP A 63 5.11 -5.12 -1.20
N LEU A 64 6.13 -5.26 -2.04
CA LEU A 64 6.27 -4.52 -3.29
C LEU A 64 6.07 -5.48 -4.44
N CYS A 65 5.11 -5.18 -5.32
CA CYS A 65 4.93 -5.91 -6.56
C CYS A 65 5.13 -4.97 -7.74
N ASP A 66 6.04 -5.31 -8.65
CA ASP A 66 6.16 -4.58 -9.91
C ASP A 66 5.05 -4.97 -10.91
N GLU A 67 4.96 -4.22 -12.01
CA GLU A 67 3.99 -4.47 -13.08
C GLU A 67 4.15 -5.83 -13.78
N ASN A 68 5.30 -6.50 -13.62
CA ASN A 68 5.56 -7.84 -14.17
C ASN A 68 5.15 -8.96 -13.20
N GLY A 69 4.61 -8.61 -12.03
CA GLY A 69 4.23 -9.56 -11.00
C GLY A 69 5.40 -10.04 -10.13
N ARG A 70 6.55 -9.36 -10.15
CA ARG A 70 7.66 -9.69 -9.25
C ARG A 70 7.36 -9.14 -7.86
N LEU A 71 7.07 -10.04 -6.94
CA LEU A 71 6.75 -9.72 -5.54
C LEU A 71 8.01 -9.81 -4.67
N ARG A 72 8.23 -8.80 -3.82
CA ARG A 72 9.27 -8.80 -2.79
C ARG A 72 8.68 -8.34 -1.46
N GLN A 73 9.01 -9.06 -0.39
CA GLN A 73 8.74 -8.64 0.98
C GLN A 73 9.96 -7.91 1.56
N THR A 74 9.71 -6.85 2.33
CA THR A 74 10.72 -6.10 3.09
C THR A 74 10.09 -5.56 4.38
N ARG A 75 10.91 -5.05 5.29
CA ARG A 75 10.46 -4.30 6.47
C ARG A 75 10.84 -2.84 6.38
N TRP A 76 9.91 -1.95 6.71
CA TRP A 76 10.14 -0.51 6.82
C TRP A 76 9.91 -0.05 8.24
N GLU A 77 10.77 0.79 8.78
CA GLU A 77 10.65 1.26 10.16
C GLU A 77 9.56 2.32 10.28
N THR A 78 8.80 2.32 11.38
CA THR A 78 7.78 3.37 11.63
C THR A 78 8.40 4.72 12.02
N SER A 79 9.68 4.71 12.40
CA SER A 79 10.50 5.91 12.64
C SER A 79 10.76 6.74 11.38
N LYS A 80 10.55 6.15 10.19
CA LYS A 80 10.73 6.79 8.89
C LYS A 80 9.39 7.27 8.34
N SER A 81 9.40 8.30 7.49
CA SER A 81 8.19 8.92 6.91
C SER A 81 7.51 8.04 5.84
N SER A 82 7.34 6.75 6.10
CA SER A 82 7.07 5.73 5.07
C SER A 82 5.59 5.57 4.79
N PHE A 83 4.75 5.31 5.81
CA PHE A 83 3.29 5.26 5.66
C PHE A 83 2.54 6.27 6.53
N GLU A 84 3.19 6.84 7.54
CA GLU A 84 2.54 7.68 8.55
C GLU A 84 1.70 8.84 7.96
N PRO A 85 2.19 9.62 6.96
CA PRO A 85 1.39 10.69 6.36
C PRO A 85 0.14 10.17 5.63
N LEU A 86 0.23 8.98 5.05
CA LEU A 86 -0.86 8.33 4.31
C LEU A 86 -1.93 7.78 5.25
N ILE A 87 -1.49 7.16 6.34
CA ILE A 87 -2.37 6.62 7.37
C ILE A 87 -3.15 7.76 8.04
N LYS A 88 -2.47 8.85 8.42
CA LYS A 88 -3.12 10.04 9.01
C LYS A 88 -4.16 10.69 8.10
N ALA A 89 -3.97 10.62 6.78
CA ALA A 89 -4.95 11.15 5.84
C ALA A 89 -6.28 10.38 5.92
N GLY A 90 -6.24 9.08 6.24
CA GLY A 90 -7.42 8.23 6.48
C GLY A 90 -8.37 8.09 5.28
N LYS A 91 -7.97 8.58 4.11
CA LYS A 91 -8.77 8.62 2.89
C LYS A 91 -7.90 8.43 1.65
N ILE A 92 -8.54 8.10 0.54
CA ILE A 92 -7.89 8.04 -0.77
C ILE A 92 -7.18 9.38 -1.02
N THR A 93 -5.87 9.34 -1.19
CA THR A 93 -5.04 10.54 -1.30
C THR A 93 -4.00 10.32 -2.40
N TYR A 94 -3.85 11.33 -3.25
CA TYR A 94 -2.81 11.36 -4.25
C TYR A 94 -1.71 12.32 -3.81
N LEU A 95 -0.46 11.84 -3.78
CA LEU A 95 0.71 12.60 -3.35
C LEU A 95 1.71 12.75 -4.50
N GLU A 96 1.99 14.00 -4.85
CA GLU A 96 3.10 14.37 -5.73
C GLU A 96 4.38 14.42 -4.90
N LYS A 97 5.37 13.59 -5.22
CA LYS A 97 6.60 13.46 -4.42
C LYS A 97 7.35 14.78 -4.32
N LEU A 98 7.53 15.45 -5.46
CA LEU A 98 8.31 16.68 -5.57
C LEU A 98 7.68 17.88 -4.84
N GLN A 99 6.45 17.74 -4.36
CA GLN A 99 5.75 18.77 -3.57
C GLN A 99 5.85 18.52 -2.06
N GLN A 100 6.43 17.39 -1.62
CA GLN A 100 6.66 17.10 -0.21
C GLN A 100 7.92 17.79 0.31
N LEU A 101 8.03 17.94 1.63
CA LEU A 101 9.22 18.49 2.25
C LEU A 101 10.45 17.59 1.92
N PRO A 102 11.62 18.18 1.62
CA PRO A 102 12.83 17.41 1.33
C PRO A 102 13.18 16.40 2.43
N THR A 103 12.94 16.76 3.69
CA THR A 103 13.17 15.89 4.84
C THR A 103 12.33 14.61 4.80
N ASP A 104 11.08 14.70 4.32
CA ASP A 104 10.23 13.52 4.17
C ASP A 104 10.74 12.65 3.01
N LEU A 105 11.07 13.26 1.87
CA LEU A 105 11.58 12.59 0.68
C LEU A 105 12.84 11.75 0.93
N PHE A 106 13.81 12.29 1.67
CA PHE A 106 15.07 11.60 1.92
C PHE A 106 14.98 10.56 3.05
N ASN A 107 14.03 10.73 3.98
CA ASN A 107 13.91 9.89 5.18
C ASN A 107 12.84 8.81 5.05
N SER A 108 12.41 8.42 3.84
CA SER A 108 11.42 7.35 3.69
C SER A 108 11.63 6.42 2.50
N GLU A 109 11.48 5.13 2.78
CA GLU A 109 11.60 4.07 1.78
C GLU A 109 10.53 4.16 0.68
N LEU A 110 9.35 4.66 1.02
CA LEU A 110 8.26 4.87 0.06
C LEU A 110 8.68 5.90 -1.01
N TRP A 111 9.44 6.92 -0.60
CA TRP A 111 9.87 7.99 -1.49
C TRP A 111 11.04 7.60 -2.38
N GLN A 112 11.80 6.56 -2.02
CA GLN A 112 12.86 5.99 -2.85
C GLN A 112 12.35 5.22 -4.09
N LEU A 113 11.03 4.95 -4.17
CA LEU A 113 10.46 4.29 -5.35
C LEU A 113 10.55 5.19 -6.60
N PRO A 114 10.83 4.65 -7.80
CA PRO A 114 11.14 5.43 -9.01
C PRO A 114 9.92 6.11 -9.68
N ARG A 115 8.83 6.35 -8.94
CA ARG A 115 7.60 6.97 -9.43
C ARG A 115 7.47 8.40 -8.90
N GLU A 116 7.00 9.32 -9.73
CA GLU A 116 6.86 10.75 -9.40
C GLU A 116 5.71 11.04 -8.42
N SER A 117 4.72 10.15 -8.39
CA SER A 117 3.52 10.28 -7.55
C SER A 117 3.08 8.96 -6.96
N ILE A 118 2.26 9.05 -5.92
CA ILE A 118 1.70 7.91 -5.18
C ILE A 118 0.21 8.11 -4.99
N LEU A 119 -0.58 7.13 -5.42
CA LEU A 119 -1.97 7.00 -5.02
C LEU A 119 -2.04 6.09 -3.79
N ALA A 120 -2.41 6.65 -2.65
CA ALA A 120 -2.61 5.91 -1.42
C ALA A 120 -4.09 5.67 -1.17
N ILE A 121 -4.43 4.43 -0.87
CA ILE A 121 -5.78 4.04 -0.51
C ILE A 121 -5.68 3.30 0.83
N PRO A 122 -6.28 3.83 1.92
CA PRO A 122 -6.32 3.10 3.17
C PRO A 122 -7.13 1.82 2.97
N LEU A 123 -6.53 0.68 3.29
CA LEU A 123 -7.29 -0.56 3.40
C LEU A 123 -8.02 -0.52 4.75
N PRO A 124 -9.33 -0.82 4.79
CA PRO A 124 -10.06 -0.89 6.04
C PRO A 124 -9.56 -2.10 6.82
N TYR A 125 -8.71 -1.85 7.81
CA TYR A 125 -8.33 -2.83 8.81
C TYR A 125 -9.07 -2.48 10.11
N LYS A 126 -10.00 -3.34 10.53
CA LYS A 126 -10.55 -3.29 11.89
C LYS A 126 -9.60 -4.01 12.84
N GLY A 127 -8.43 -3.44 13.05
CA GLY A 127 -7.55 -3.85 14.14
C GLY A 127 -7.93 -3.09 15.38
N GLU A 128 -8.78 -3.65 16.22
CA GLU A 128 -8.81 -3.23 17.62
C GLU A 128 -7.46 -3.62 18.23
N TYR A 129 -6.67 -2.62 18.63
CA TYR A 129 -5.48 -2.79 19.47
C TYR A 129 -5.85 -2.71 20.94
#